data_AF-A0A3D0I5U0-F1
#
_entry.id   AF-A0A3D0I5U0-F1
#
_cell.length_a   1.000
_cell.length_b   1.000
_cell.length_c   1.000
_cell.angle_alpha   90.00
_cell.angle_beta   90.00
_cell.angle_gamma   90.00
#
_symmetry.space_group_name_H-M   'P 1'
#
loop_
_entity.id
_entity.type
_entity.pdbx_description
1 polymer ?
#
loop_
_entity_poly.entity_id
_entity_poly.type
_entity_poly.pdbx_seq_one_letter_code
_entity_poly.pdbx_strand_id
1 'polypeptide(L)'
;LRFRERPPDGLRVTQDNVRLHCTPVVNLLSRDADPIRLDHRRTSYLLRPSDPEPNHFEVYSVDRVTGLAHGTGERRAYLPFYSFRHGMTPGDPRAVYYQLRRVPAVAKPNSEVYLSFVSAEERGQLPETETISVELTCTNRRLPEGLRPGDIRQHTDVSPQFADFRNLTPLTFSVLPPLGEGFHWRLISHLALNQVSLATPEALRGILDLYNFQALYDRQAGRANQLRLGALSAVEARQAERIFRGTPMRGIATRIELDEAGFAGPGELYLFATVLEEFLALYVSVNAFSQLTVRGKQKGETYTWPPRVGRQVIL
;
A
#
# COMPACT_ATOMS: atom_id res chain seq x y z
N LEU A 1 -8.36 -24.90 22.03
CA LEU A 1 -8.89 -23.54 22.20
C LEU A 1 -10.02 -23.60 23.24
N ARG A 2 -9.95 -22.84 24.34
CA ARG A 2 -11.05 -22.71 25.30
C ARG A 2 -11.65 -21.32 25.11
N PHE A 3 -12.91 -21.25 24.69
CA PHE A 3 -13.63 -19.99 24.50
C PHE A 3 -14.47 -19.67 25.74
N ARG A 4 -14.65 -18.38 26.02
CA ARG A 4 -15.48 -17.90 27.15
C ARG A 4 -16.97 -17.89 26.83
N GLU A 5 -17.28 -17.76 25.54
CA GLU A 5 -18.65 -17.71 25.03
C GLU A 5 -18.94 -18.93 24.16
N ARG A 6 -20.21 -19.30 24.11
CA ARG A 6 -20.67 -20.38 23.24
C ARG A 6 -20.61 -19.90 21.78
N PRO A 7 -20.10 -20.73 20.84
CA PRO A 7 -20.12 -20.37 19.43
C PRO A 7 -21.56 -20.17 18.93
N PRO A 8 -21.77 -19.35 17.88
CA PRO A 8 -23.08 -19.14 17.28
C PRO A 8 -23.71 -20.47 16.86
N ASP A 9 -25.03 -20.59 17.02
CA ASP A 9 -25.75 -21.78 16.58
C ASP A 9 -25.62 -21.93 15.05
N GLY A 10 -25.32 -23.15 14.59
CA GLY A 10 -25.11 -23.44 13.17
C GLY A 10 -23.65 -23.31 12.69
N LEU A 11 -22.71 -22.89 13.53
CA LEU A 11 -21.28 -22.89 13.18
C LEU A 11 -20.79 -24.32 12.91
N ARG A 12 -20.50 -24.64 11.65
CA ARG A 12 -19.87 -25.90 11.25
C ARG A 12 -18.36 -25.72 11.18
N VAL A 13 -17.65 -26.36 12.10
CA VAL A 13 -16.19 -26.42 12.08
C VAL A 13 -15.77 -27.69 11.32
N THR A 14 -14.96 -27.51 10.30
CA THR A 14 -14.42 -28.55 9.42
C THR A 14 -12.90 -28.45 9.38
N GLN A 15 -12.24 -29.46 8.81
CA GLN A 15 -10.79 -29.44 8.60
C GLN A 15 -10.33 -28.33 7.63
N ASP A 16 -11.26 -27.71 6.91
CA ASP A 16 -10.96 -26.65 5.94
C ASP A 16 -10.90 -25.26 6.59
N ASN A 17 -11.37 -25.12 7.85
CA ASN A 17 -11.38 -23.83 8.55
C ASN A 17 -10.01 -23.43 9.12
N VAL A 18 -9.12 -24.39 9.38
CA VAL A 18 -7.77 -24.13 9.90
C VAL A 18 -6.78 -24.92 9.06
N ARG A 19 -5.93 -24.20 8.33
CA ARG A 19 -4.85 -24.77 7.51
C ARG A 19 -3.51 -24.31 8.06
N LEU A 20 -2.57 -25.25 8.14
CA LEU A 20 -1.18 -24.98 8.48
C LEU A 20 -0.37 -24.78 7.20
N HIS A 21 0.86 -24.26 7.33
CA HIS A 21 1.78 -24.07 6.20
C HIS A 21 1.25 -23.17 5.06
N CYS A 22 0.47 -22.16 5.44
CA CYS A 22 -0.11 -21.19 4.50
C CYS A 22 0.55 -19.83 4.72
N THR A 23 0.90 -19.15 3.62
CA THR A 23 1.41 -17.79 3.64
C THR A 23 0.73 -16.97 2.54
N PRO A 24 0.44 -15.67 2.76
CA PRO A 24 0.08 -14.80 1.65
C PRO A 24 1.23 -14.71 0.66
N VAL A 25 0.90 -14.64 -0.63
CA VAL A 25 1.85 -14.45 -1.72
C VAL A 25 1.39 -13.30 -2.61
N VAL A 26 2.33 -12.59 -3.21
CA VAL A 26 2.07 -11.50 -4.15
C VAL A 26 2.71 -11.83 -5.50
N ASN A 27 2.06 -11.43 -6.59
CA ASN A 27 2.53 -11.73 -7.94
C ASN A 27 3.57 -10.71 -8.41
N LEU A 28 4.85 -10.97 -8.11
CA LEU A 28 5.99 -10.14 -8.51
C LEU A 28 7.05 -11.00 -9.20
N LEU A 29 7.62 -10.48 -10.29
CA LEU A 29 8.59 -11.19 -11.12
C LEU A 29 9.67 -10.23 -11.64
N SER A 30 10.93 -10.67 -11.61
CA SER A 30 12.07 -9.87 -12.09
C SER A 30 12.22 -9.96 -13.61
N ARG A 31 12.41 -8.81 -14.27
CA ARG A 31 12.63 -8.67 -15.72
C ARG A 31 13.59 -7.53 -16.00
N ASP A 32 14.28 -7.61 -17.13
CA ASP A 32 14.96 -6.46 -17.69
C ASP A 32 14.00 -5.68 -18.61
N ALA A 33 14.23 -4.38 -18.75
CA ALA A 33 13.55 -3.57 -19.75
C ALA A 33 14.25 -3.68 -21.10
N ASP A 34 13.53 -3.35 -22.18
CA ASP A 34 14.16 -3.12 -23.47
C ASP A 34 15.25 -2.03 -23.34
N PRO A 35 16.45 -2.23 -23.93
CA PRO A 35 17.55 -1.30 -23.79
C PRO A 35 17.20 0.06 -24.38
N ILE A 36 17.44 1.12 -23.62
CA ILE A 36 17.10 2.49 -24.03
C ILE A 36 18.35 3.16 -24.56
N ARG A 37 18.33 3.59 -25.82
CA ARG A 37 19.36 4.48 -26.35
C ARG A 37 19.12 5.91 -25.85
N LEU A 38 19.98 6.38 -24.96
CA LEU A 38 19.96 7.75 -24.45
C LEU A 38 20.83 8.63 -25.37
N ASP A 39 20.18 9.53 -26.10
CA ASP A 39 20.81 10.50 -27.02
C ASP A 39 20.52 11.97 -26.64
N HIS A 40 19.92 12.17 -25.47
CA HIS A 40 19.50 13.47 -24.92
C HIS A 40 18.54 14.28 -25.81
N ARG A 41 17.94 13.67 -26.85
CA ARG A 41 16.95 14.33 -27.72
C ARG A 41 15.52 14.20 -27.20
N ARG A 42 15.28 13.18 -26.37
CA ARG A 42 13.98 12.94 -25.72
C ARG A 42 14.09 13.19 -24.23
N THR A 43 13.05 13.81 -23.68
CA THR A 43 12.94 14.12 -22.25
C THR A 43 12.45 12.95 -21.41
N SER A 44 11.75 11.99 -22.03
CA SER A 44 11.20 10.81 -21.36
C SER A 44 11.18 9.59 -22.27
N TYR A 45 11.32 8.42 -21.66
CA TYR A 45 11.40 7.12 -22.33
C TYR A 45 10.41 6.16 -21.67
N LEU A 46 9.56 5.52 -22.46
CA LEU A 46 8.62 4.52 -21.95
C LEU A 46 9.38 3.24 -21.57
N LEU A 47 9.20 2.78 -20.33
CA LEU A 47 9.75 1.51 -19.86
C LEU A 47 8.85 0.36 -20.32
N ARG A 48 9.46 -0.61 -21.01
CA ARG A 48 8.81 -1.85 -21.45
C ARG A 48 9.63 -3.04 -20.98
N PRO A 49 9.03 -4.00 -20.26
CA PRO A 49 9.69 -5.26 -19.96
C PRO A 49 10.09 -5.97 -21.26
N SER A 50 11.31 -6.49 -21.31
CA SER A 50 11.82 -7.21 -22.47
C SER A 50 11.24 -8.62 -22.50
N ASP A 51 10.13 -8.76 -23.23
CA ASP A 51 9.37 -10.00 -23.37
C ASP A 51 8.62 -9.95 -24.71
N PRO A 52 8.37 -11.08 -25.41
CA PRO A 52 7.57 -11.10 -26.63
C PRO A 52 6.17 -10.50 -26.48
N GLU A 53 5.58 -10.61 -25.28
CA GLU A 53 4.25 -10.07 -24.98
C GLU A 53 4.30 -9.06 -23.81
N PRO A 54 4.90 -7.86 -24.01
CA PRO A 54 5.08 -6.88 -22.94
C PRO A 54 3.74 -6.35 -22.40
N ASN A 55 2.66 -6.55 -23.16
CA ASN A 55 1.29 -6.25 -22.76
C ASN A 55 0.74 -7.16 -21.65
N HIS A 56 1.42 -8.25 -21.30
CA HIS A 56 1.09 -9.07 -20.13
C HIS A 56 1.70 -8.54 -18.84
N PHE A 57 2.71 -7.67 -18.91
CA PHE A 57 3.49 -7.24 -17.76
C PHE A 57 3.32 -5.77 -17.43
N GLU A 58 3.06 -5.47 -16.17
CA GLU A 58 3.06 -4.11 -15.65
C GLU A 58 4.26 -3.88 -14.76
N VAL A 59 4.95 -2.76 -14.98
CA VAL A 59 6.08 -2.34 -14.16
C VAL A 59 5.57 -2.01 -12.76
N TYR A 60 6.02 -2.78 -11.78
CA TYR A 60 5.74 -2.55 -10.36
C TYR A 60 6.76 -1.56 -9.78
N SER A 61 8.05 -1.87 -9.89
CA SER A 61 9.16 -1.01 -9.49
C SER A 61 10.31 -1.04 -10.49
N VAL A 62 11.13 0.00 -10.45
CA VAL A 62 12.45 0.05 -11.11
C VAL A 62 13.48 -0.18 -10.02
N ASP A 63 14.24 -1.26 -10.16
CA ASP A 63 15.13 -1.75 -9.10
C ASP A 63 16.55 -1.21 -9.30
N ARG A 64 17.02 -1.15 -10.55
CA ARG A 64 18.34 -0.62 -10.91
C ARG A 64 18.34 -0.01 -12.31
N VAL A 65 19.07 1.10 -12.47
CA VAL A 65 19.29 1.78 -13.75
C VAL A 65 20.79 1.94 -13.97
N THR A 66 21.32 1.38 -15.06
CA THR A 66 22.75 1.42 -15.39
C THR A 66 22.93 1.88 -16.84
N GLY A 67 23.75 2.90 -17.05
CA GLY A 67 24.19 3.34 -18.37
C GLY A 67 25.51 2.70 -18.79
N LEU A 68 25.64 2.43 -20.09
CA LEU A 68 26.87 2.00 -20.74
C LEU A 68 27.23 3.01 -21.85
N ALA A 69 28.32 3.73 -21.66
CA ALA A 69 28.79 4.72 -22.62
C ALA A 69 29.28 4.06 -23.92
N HIS A 70 28.81 4.53 -25.07
CA HIS A 70 29.33 4.08 -26.36
C HIS A 70 30.78 4.57 -26.56
N GLY A 71 31.63 3.69 -27.10
CA GLY A 71 33.05 3.98 -27.34
C GLY A 71 33.95 3.64 -26.16
N THR A 72 33.67 4.16 -24.95
CA THR A 72 34.51 3.89 -23.76
C THR A 72 34.14 2.61 -23.02
N GLY A 73 32.87 2.15 -23.13
CA GLY A 73 32.38 1.00 -22.38
C GLY A 73 32.27 1.24 -20.86
N GLU A 74 32.39 2.50 -20.43
CA GLU A 74 32.28 2.87 -19.02
C GLU A 74 30.84 2.65 -18.54
N ARG A 75 30.70 2.01 -17.36
CA ARG A 75 29.41 1.77 -16.71
C ARG A 75 29.14 2.86 -15.69
N ARG A 76 27.92 3.40 -15.72
CA ARG A 76 27.47 4.44 -14.80
C ARG A 76 26.16 4.04 -14.14
N ALA A 77 26.09 4.11 -12.82
CA ALA A 77 24.85 3.88 -12.08
C ALA A 77 24.03 5.17 -12.00
N TYR A 78 22.74 5.08 -12.30
CA TYR A 78 21.80 6.19 -12.12
C TYR A 78 21.05 6.04 -10.80
N LEU A 79 20.98 7.11 -10.03
CA LEU A 79 20.33 7.12 -8.71
C LEU A 79 18.91 7.69 -8.78
N PRO A 80 17.96 7.22 -7.96
CA PRO A 80 16.62 7.82 -7.92
C PRO A 80 16.68 9.28 -7.43
N PHE A 81 16.09 10.20 -8.18
CA PHE A 81 16.07 11.63 -7.85
C PHE A 81 15.32 11.97 -6.56
N TYR A 82 14.39 11.15 -6.09
CA TYR A 82 13.70 11.40 -4.80
C TYR A 82 14.29 10.61 -3.64
N SER A 83 15.46 9.99 -3.80
CA SER A 83 16.13 9.31 -2.70
C SER A 83 16.71 10.33 -1.71
N PHE A 84 16.58 10.10 -0.40
CA PHE A 84 17.24 10.91 0.64
C PHE A 84 18.79 10.83 0.61
N ARG A 85 19.37 10.19 -0.42
CA ARG A 85 20.82 10.00 -0.58
C ARG A 85 21.56 11.28 -0.99
N HIS A 86 20.84 12.29 -1.48
CA HIS A 86 21.42 13.57 -1.92
C HIS A 86 22.16 14.34 -0.82
N GLY A 87 21.74 14.19 0.44
CA GLY A 87 22.35 14.89 1.57
C GLY A 87 23.39 14.07 2.34
N MET A 88 23.49 12.76 2.07
CA MET A 88 24.33 11.83 2.84
C MET A 88 25.72 11.63 2.26
N THR A 89 25.93 11.98 0.99
CA THR A 89 27.25 11.92 0.34
C THR A 89 27.59 13.34 -0.14
N PRO A 90 28.74 13.93 0.25
CA PRO A 90 29.22 15.17 -0.36
C PRO A 90 29.17 15.00 -1.88
N GLY A 91 28.48 15.92 -2.56
CA GLY A 91 28.04 15.77 -3.95
C GLY A 91 29.18 15.35 -4.87
N ASP A 92 29.14 14.08 -5.30
CA ASP A 92 29.91 13.64 -6.46
C ASP A 92 29.39 14.45 -7.66
N PRO A 93 30.22 15.32 -8.27
CA PRO A 93 29.82 16.13 -9.42
C PRO A 93 29.31 15.26 -10.59
N ARG A 94 29.69 13.98 -10.64
CA ARG A 94 29.30 13.02 -11.68
C ARG A 94 28.01 12.26 -11.38
N ALA A 95 27.34 12.55 -10.27
CA ALA A 95 26.11 11.85 -9.91
C ALA A 95 25.00 12.16 -10.93
N VAL A 96 24.52 11.10 -11.58
CA VAL A 96 23.40 11.16 -12.51
C VAL A 96 22.16 10.54 -11.88
N TYR A 97 21.01 11.14 -12.18
CA TYR A 97 19.75 10.78 -11.54
C TYR A 97 18.70 10.40 -12.56
N TYR A 98 17.72 9.65 -12.09
CA TYR A 98 16.51 9.38 -12.85
C TYR A 98 15.25 9.70 -12.06
N GLN A 99 14.21 10.07 -12.79
CA GLN A 99 12.86 10.29 -12.31
C GLN A 99 11.92 9.32 -13.02
N LEU A 100 10.93 8.84 -12.26
CA LEU A 100 9.88 8.00 -12.78
C LEU A 100 8.58 8.77 -12.78
N ARG A 101 7.83 8.66 -13.87
CA ARG A 101 6.47 9.18 -13.97
C ARG A 101 5.54 8.05 -14.39
N ARG A 102 4.58 7.73 -13.52
CA ARG A 102 3.49 6.79 -13.85
C ARG A 102 2.29 7.56 -14.38
N VAL A 103 1.77 7.14 -15.53
CA VAL A 103 0.60 7.75 -16.16
C VAL A 103 -0.42 6.67 -16.54
N PRO A 104 -1.72 6.98 -16.57
CA PRO A 104 -2.70 6.08 -17.14
C PRO A 104 -2.42 5.90 -18.64
N ALA A 105 -2.51 4.65 -19.12
CA ALA A 105 -2.38 4.37 -20.55
C ALA A 105 -3.61 4.90 -21.29
N VAL A 106 -3.39 5.42 -22.50
CA VAL A 106 -4.47 6.07 -23.30
C VAL A 106 -5.50 5.06 -23.82
N ALA A 107 -5.06 3.85 -24.19
CA ALA A 107 -5.89 2.89 -24.93
C ALA A 107 -6.38 1.69 -24.09
N LYS A 108 -5.81 1.46 -22.90
CA LYS A 108 -6.08 0.28 -22.06
C LYS A 108 -6.15 0.70 -20.59
N PRO A 109 -6.86 -0.04 -19.73
CA PRO A 109 -6.89 0.20 -18.28
C PRO A 109 -5.59 -0.27 -17.62
N ASN A 110 -4.46 0.28 -18.08
CA ASN A 110 -3.09 -0.04 -17.66
C ASN A 110 -2.41 1.23 -17.16
N SER A 111 -1.32 1.09 -16.41
CA SER A 111 -0.39 2.20 -16.21
C SER A 111 0.88 2.03 -17.04
N GLU A 112 1.40 3.16 -17.51
CA GLU A 112 2.68 3.28 -18.19
C GLU A 112 3.68 3.98 -17.28
N VAL A 113 4.94 3.55 -17.30
CA VAL A 113 6.02 4.17 -16.53
C VAL A 113 7.02 4.78 -17.50
N TYR A 114 7.21 6.08 -17.37
CA TYR A 114 8.20 6.84 -18.12
C TYR A 114 9.42 7.11 -17.25
N LEU A 115 10.59 6.93 -17.81
CA LEU A 115 11.89 7.22 -17.24
C LEU A 115 12.42 8.53 -17.83
N SER A 116 12.82 9.45 -16.97
CA SER A 116 13.50 10.71 -17.34
C SER A 116 14.82 10.80 -16.61
N PHE A 117 15.82 11.42 -17.24
CA PHE A 117 17.15 11.57 -16.68
C PHE A 117 17.39 13.02 -16.27
N VAL A 118 18.01 13.20 -15.11
CA VAL A 118 18.35 14.50 -14.54
C VAL A 118 19.83 14.49 -14.19
N SER A 119 20.56 15.51 -14.60
CA SER A 119 21.96 15.73 -14.25
C SER A 119 22.08 17.01 -13.45
N ALA A 120 22.98 17.03 -12.47
CA ALA A 120 23.31 18.25 -11.73
C ALA A 120 24.22 19.20 -12.53
N GLU A 121 24.96 18.68 -13.51
CA GLU A 121 25.89 19.46 -14.35
C GLU A 121 25.33 19.82 -15.74
N GLU A 122 25.81 20.93 -16.30
CA GLU A 122 25.61 21.30 -17.70
C GLU A 122 26.25 20.27 -18.65
N ARG A 123 25.67 20.15 -19.85
CA ARG A 123 25.82 19.14 -20.93
C ARG A 123 27.22 18.60 -21.31
N GLY A 124 28.32 19.06 -20.71
CA GLY A 124 29.69 18.76 -21.14
C GLY A 124 30.33 17.45 -20.63
N GLN A 125 29.82 16.83 -19.55
CA GLN A 125 30.40 15.58 -18.98
C GLN A 125 29.58 14.30 -19.26
N LEU A 126 28.42 14.43 -19.92
CA LEU A 126 27.63 13.29 -20.35
C LEU A 126 28.13 12.83 -21.72
N PRO A 127 28.34 11.52 -21.95
CA PRO A 127 28.65 11.03 -23.28
C PRO A 127 27.47 11.31 -24.23
N GLU A 128 27.80 11.50 -25.50
CA GLU A 128 26.82 11.84 -26.54
C GLU A 128 25.75 10.75 -26.69
N THR A 129 26.12 9.48 -26.50
CA THR A 129 25.20 8.35 -26.54
C THR A 129 25.55 7.26 -25.52
N GLU A 130 24.54 6.78 -24.79
CA GLU A 130 24.63 5.64 -23.88
C GLU A 130 23.53 4.62 -24.18
N THR A 131 23.79 3.35 -23.86
CA THR A 131 22.73 2.34 -23.72
C THR A 131 22.38 2.21 -22.25
N ILE A 132 21.13 2.47 -21.90
CA ILE A 132 20.60 2.31 -20.55
C ILE A 132 19.96 0.92 -20.42
N SER A 133 20.46 0.15 -19.46
CA SER A 133 19.90 -1.09 -18.98
C SER A 133 19.11 -0.83 -17.70
N VAL A 134 17.89 -1.37 -17.63
CA VAL A 134 16.99 -1.17 -16.50
C VAL A 134 16.49 -2.51 -16.00
N GLU A 135 16.70 -2.78 -14.71
CA GLU A 135 16.13 -3.92 -14.01
C GLU A 135 14.80 -3.51 -13.38
N LEU A 136 13.79 -4.35 -13.60
CA LEU A 136 12.40 -4.11 -13.23
C LEU A 136 11.88 -5.27 -12.39
N THR A 137 11.06 -4.93 -11.41
CA THR A 137 10.08 -5.86 -10.86
C THR A 137 8.75 -5.58 -11.56
N CYS A 138 8.15 -6.63 -12.09
CA CYS A 138 6.89 -6.58 -12.83
C CYS A 138 5.81 -7.44 -12.15
N THR A 139 4.57 -7.27 -12.59
CA THR A 139 3.44 -8.14 -12.26
C THR A 139 2.71 -8.56 -13.53
N ASN A 140 1.97 -9.67 -13.53
CA ASN A 140 1.24 -10.15 -14.72
C ASN A 140 -0.11 -9.46 -14.96
N ARG A 141 -0.32 -8.25 -14.40
CA ARG A 141 -1.58 -7.49 -14.54
C ARG A 141 -2.79 -8.35 -14.14
N ARG A 142 -3.78 -8.42 -15.04
CA ARG A 142 -5.03 -9.15 -14.92
C ARG A 142 -4.95 -10.59 -15.42
N LEU A 143 -3.82 -11.02 -15.97
CA LEU A 143 -3.66 -12.40 -16.44
C LEU A 143 -3.99 -13.45 -15.36
N PRO A 144 -3.61 -13.25 -14.07
CA PRO A 144 -3.93 -14.20 -13.01
C PRO A 144 -5.41 -14.19 -12.59
N GLU A 145 -6.23 -13.25 -13.04
CA GLU A 145 -7.66 -13.17 -12.64
C GLU A 145 -8.48 -14.36 -13.15
N GLY A 146 -7.99 -15.07 -14.16
CA GLY A 146 -8.60 -16.32 -14.64
C GLY A 146 -8.32 -17.55 -13.78
N LEU A 147 -7.40 -17.46 -12.81
CA LEU A 147 -7.00 -18.59 -11.97
C LEU A 147 -8.03 -18.87 -10.87
N ARG A 148 -8.33 -20.15 -10.69
CA ARG A 148 -9.24 -20.66 -9.67
C ARG A 148 -8.45 -21.13 -8.43
N PRO A 149 -9.11 -21.30 -7.28
CA PRO A 149 -8.52 -22.02 -6.14
C PRO A 149 -8.00 -23.39 -6.59
N GLY A 150 -6.72 -23.67 -6.35
CA GLY A 150 -6.06 -24.90 -6.76
C GLY A 150 -5.17 -24.80 -8.00
N ASP A 151 -5.26 -23.73 -8.79
CA ASP A 151 -4.52 -23.63 -10.05
C ASP A 151 -3.04 -23.28 -9.86
N ILE A 152 -2.69 -22.56 -8.78
CA ILE A 152 -1.29 -22.26 -8.45
C ILE A 152 -0.65 -23.46 -7.75
N ARG A 153 -0.24 -24.45 -8.54
CA ARG A 153 0.25 -25.75 -8.04
C ARG A 153 1.59 -26.21 -8.60
N GLN A 154 2.27 -25.36 -9.36
CA GLN A 154 3.52 -25.73 -10.01
C GLN A 154 4.69 -25.65 -9.03
N HIS A 155 5.59 -26.63 -9.12
CA HIS A 155 6.87 -26.62 -8.43
C HIS A 155 7.87 -25.76 -9.23
N THR A 156 8.82 -25.19 -8.50
CA THR A 156 9.98 -24.49 -9.03
C THR A 156 11.25 -25.28 -8.73
N ASP A 157 12.38 -24.89 -9.30
CA ASP A 157 13.68 -25.57 -9.07
C ASP A 157 14.11 -25.56 -7.59
N VAL A 158 13.59 -24.62 -6.80
CA VAL A 158 13.87 -24.49 -5.36
C VAL A 158 12.78 -25.11 -4.48
N SER A 159 11.71 -25.66 -5.09
CA SER A 159 10.60 -26.24 -4.34
C SER A 159 10.99 -27.58 -3.70
N PRO A 160 10.68 -27.82 -2.41
CA PRO A 160 10.87 -29.12 -1.79
C PRO A 160 10.03 -30.20 -2.48
N GLN A 161 10.62 -31.39 -2.68
CA GLN A 161 9.95 -32.52 -3.35
C GLN A 161 8.79 -33.13 -2.54
N PHE A 162 8.76 -32.89 -1.23
CA PHE A 162 7.78 -33.50 -0.32
C PHE A 162 6.52 -32.64 -0.08
N ALA A 163 6.43 -31.44 -0.65
CA ALA A 163 5.33 -30.52 -0.38
C ALA A 163 4.59 -30.15 -1.67
N ASP A 164 3.27 -30.29 -1.66
CA ASP A 164 2.40 -29.84 -2.74
C ASP A 164 1.97 -28.38 -2.53
N PHE A 165 1.78 -27.66 -3.63
CA PHE A 165 1.35 -26.26 -3.63
C PHE A 165 -0.05 -26.12 -4.18
N ARG A 166 -0.84 -25.21 -3.60
CA ARG A 166 -2.12 -24.74 -4.13
C ARG A 166 -2.49 -23.41 -3.51
N ASN A 167 -3.09 -22.51 -4.29
CA ASN A 167 -3.77 -21.34 -3.72
C ASN A 167 -5.09 -21.78 -3.07
N LEU A 168 -5.34 -21.25 -1.86
CA LEU A 168 -6.54 -21.58 -1.08
C LEU A 168 -7.74 -20.70 -1.43
N THR A 169 -7.48 -19.44 -1.75
CA THR A 169 -8.50 -18.44 -2.05
C THR A 169 -8.40 -18.00 -3.50
N PRO A 170 -9.48 -17.43 -4.06
CA PRO A 170 -9.39 -16.66 -5.31
C PRO A 170 -8.33 -15.58 -5.20
N LEU A 171 -7.69 -15.26 -6.32
CA LEU A 171 -6.74 -14.15 -6.37
C LEU A 171 -7.50 -12.82 -6.26
N THR A 172 -6.87 -11.86 -5.61
CA THR A 172 -7.37 -10.48 -5.60
C THR A 172 -7.14 -9.82 -6.95
N PHE A 173 -8.05 -8.95 -7.38
CA PHE A 173 -7.90 -8.14 -8.59
C PHE A 173 -6.64 -7.27 -8.53
N SER A 174 -6.04 -7.02 -9.71
CA SER A 174 -4.96 -6.04 -9.82
C SER A 174 -5.54 -4.64 -9.71
N VAL A 175 -5.25 -3.95 -8.60
CA VAL A 175 -5.77 -2.60 -8.35
C VAL A 175 -4.68 -1.57 -8.63
N LEU A 176 -4.92 -0.72 -9.62
CA LEU A 176 -4.03 0.42 -9.89
C LEU A 176 -4.26 1.54 -8.87
N PRO A 177 -3.21 2.26 -8.47
CA PRO A 177 -3.37 3.45 -7.65
C PRO A 177 -4.21 4.48 -8.42
N PRO A 178 -5.03 5.29 -7.72
CA PRO A 178 -5.77 6.38 -8.36
C PRO A 178 -4.79 7.44 -8.87
N LEU A 179 -4.54 7.45 -10.18
CA LEU A 179 -3.63 8.40 -10.86
C LEU A 179 -4.30 9.75 -11.19
N GLY A 180 -5.52 9.99 -10.71
CA GLY A 180 -6.32 11.19 -11.02
C GLY A 180 -5.89 12.45 -10.25
N GLU A 181 -6.19 13.61 -10.84
CA GLU A 181 -5.98 14.90 -10.20
C GLU A 181 -6.84 15.05 -8.94
N GLY A 182 -6.24 15.55 -7.85
CA GLY A 182 -6.92 15.78 -6.57
C GLY A 182 -6.78 14.66 -5.54
N PHE A 183 -6.52 13.41 -5.91
CA PHE A 183 -6.26 12.34 -4.92
C PHE A 183 -5.01 12.64 -4.07
N HIS A 184 -3.92 13.05 -4.73
CA HIS A 184 -2.68 13.45 -4.08
C HIS A 184 -2.91 14.59 -3.08
N TRP A 185 -3.69 15.60 -3.45
CA TRP A 185 -4.02 16.71 -2.55
C TRP A 185 -4.87 16.26 -1.37
N ARG A 186 -5.87 15.40 -1.58
CA ARG A 186 -6.66 14.83 -0.48
C ARG A 186 -5.78 14.01 0.48
N LEU A 187 -4.83 13.24 -0.05
CA LEU A 187 -3.87 12.48 0.75
C LEU A 187 -2.92 13.38 1.53
N ILE A 188 -2.40 14.44 0.90
CA ILE A 188 -1.53 15.42 1.57
C ILE A 188 -2.30 16.16 2.66
N SER A 189 -3.50 16.65 2.36
CA SER A 189 -4.38 17.27 3.36
C SER A 189 -4.65 16.30 4.51
N HIS A 190 -4.87 15.02 4.22
CA HIS A 190 -5.07 13.98 5.21
C HIS A 190 -3.85 13.78 6.14
N LEU A 191 -2.63 13.79 5.60
CA LEU A 191 -1.40 13.67 6.41
C LEU A 191 -1.14 14.92 7.28
N ALA A 192 -1.69 16.06 6.90
CA ALA A 192 -1.57 17.32 7.65
C ALA A 192 -2.64 17.50 8.73
N LEU A 193 -3.64 16.61 8.83
CA LEU A 193 -4.71 16.71 9.81
C LEU A 193 -4.24 16.30 11.21
N ASN A 194 -4.71 17.04 12.22
CA ASN A 194 -4.58 16.67 13.62
C ASN A 194 -5.77 15.80 14.07
N GLN A 195 -5.57 14.95 15.08
CA GLN A 195 -6.58 13.99 15.54
C GLN A 195 -7.91 14.64 16.00
N VAL A 196 -7.89 15.88 16.50
CA VAL A 196 -9.11 16.62 16.89
C VAL A 196 -9.99 16.95 15.68
N SER A 197 -9.38 17.15 14.51
CA SER A 197 -10.12 17.37 13.26
C SER A 197 -10.83 16.11 12.75
N LEU A 198 -10.51 14.94 13.31
CA LEU A 198 -11.16 13.65 13.00
C LEU A 198 -12.38 13.37 13.87
N ALA A 199 -12.75 14.30 14.77
CA ALA A 199 -13.81 14.11 15.76
C ALA A 199 -15.24 14.22 15.18
N THR A 200 -15.41 14.10 13.86
CA THR A 200 -16.73 14.02 13.22
C THR A 200 -16.83 12.77 12.35
N PRO A 201 -18.02 12.13 12.28
CA PRO A 201 -18.24 10.99 11.40
C PRO A 201 -17.90 11.29 9.94
N GLU A 202 -18.22 12.49 9.46
CA GLU A 202 -18.01 12.90 8.07
C GLU A 202 -16.51 12.99 7.73
N ALA A 203 -15.71 13.58 8.63
CA ALA A 203 -14.27 13.66 8.44
C ALA A 203 -13.63 12.28 8.42
N LEU A 204 -14.00 11.41 9.37
CA LEU A 204 -13.46 10.06 9.45
C LEU A 204 -13.88 9.19 8.26
N ARG A 205 -15.15 9.25 7.83
CA ARG A 205 -15.63 8.57 6.62
C ARG A 205 -14.91 9.07 5.38
N GLY A 206 -14.77 10.38 5.20
CA GLY A 206 -14.11 10.97 4.03
C GLY A 206 -12.66 10.54 3.91
N ILE A 207 -11.98 10.36 5.04
CA ILE A 207 -10.61 9.86 5.10
C ILE A 207 -10.54 8.38 4.79
N LEU A 208 -11.36 7.55 5.44
CA LEU A 208 -11.36 6.12 5.20
C LEU A 208 -11.77 5.77 3.75
N ASP A 209 -12.61 6.60 3.13
CA ASP A 209 -12.97 6.46 1.72
C ASP A 209 -11.79 6.68 0.76
N LEU A 210 -10.77 7.46 1.14
CA LEU A 210 -9.53 7.58 0.34
C LEU A 210 -8.81 6.25 0.19
N TYR A 211 -8.99 5.33 1.14
CA TYR A 211 -8.40 4.00 1.11
C TYR A 211 -9.29 2.96 0.41
N ASN A 212 -10.48 3.35 -0.05
CA ASN A 212 -11.43 2.47 -0.74
C ASN A 212 -11.18 2.39 -2.26
N PHE A 213 -9.92 2.39 -2.69
CA PHE A 213 -9.55 2.30 -4.11
C PHE A 213 -9.92 0.95 -4.75
N GLN A 214 -10.14 -0.09 -3.93
CA GLN A 214 -10.64 -1.39 -4.40
C GLN A 214 -12.03 -1.30 -5.04
N ALA A 215 -12.87 -0.33 -4.61
CA ALA A 215 -14.21 -0.12 -5.16
C ALA A 215 -14.21 0.20 -6.67
N LEU A 216 -13.08 0.65 -7.22
CA LEU A 216 -12.92 0.91 -8.65
C LEU A 216 -12.90 -0.37 -9.50
N TYR A 217 -12.51 -1.50 -8.91
CA TYR A 217 -12.30 -2.77 -9.63
C TYR A 217 -13.19 -3.89 -9.11
N ASP A 218 -13.48 -3.91 -7.81
CA ASP A 218 -14.40 -4.84 -7.17
C ASP A 218 -15.61 -4.07 -6.60
N ARG A 219 -16.73 -4.11 -7.34
CA ARG A 219 -17.98 -3.44 -6.94
C ARG A 219 -18.58 -4.03 -5.67
N GLN A 220 -18.42 -5.33 -5.44
CA GLN A 220 -19.00 -6.00 -4.29
C GLN A 220 -18.21 -5.65 -3.02
N ALA A 221 -16.88 -5.75 -3.07
CA ALA A 221 -16.02 -5.30 -1.99
C ALA A 221 -16.18 -3.80 -1.73
N GLY A 222 -16.29 -2.99 -2.79
CA GLY A 222 -16.54 -1.56 -2.69
C GLY A 222 -17.86 -1.23 -1.99
N ARG A 223 -18.96 -1.92 -2.34
CA ARG A 223 -20.25 -1.75 -1.67
C ARG A 223 -20.20 -2.19 -0.21
N ALA A 224 -19.53 -3.29 0.10
CA ALA A 224 -19.33 -3.73 1.48
C ALA A 224 -18.55 -2.68 2.30
N ASN A 225 -17.48 -2.11 1.74
CA ASN A 225 -16.75 -1.01 2.36
C ASN A 225 -17.64 0.22 2.59
N GLN A 226 -18.45 0.62 1.61
CA GLN A 226 -19.39 1.74 1.76
C GLN A 226 -20.41 1.49 2.87
N LEU A 227 -20.92 0.26 3.03
CA LEU A 227 -21.80 -0.11 4.15
C LEU A 227 -21.08 0.01 5.50
N ARG A 228 -19.84 -0.48 5.60
CA ARG A 228 -19.00 -0.35 6.81
C ARG A 228 -18.75 1.12 7.15
N LEU A 229 -18.46 1.97 6.16
CA LEU A 229 -18.28 3.42 6.37
C LEU A 229 -19.59 4.11 6.78
N GLY A 230 -20.71 3.73 6.15
CA GLY A 230 -22.04 4.22 6.50
C GLY A 230 -22.49 3.82 7.91
N ALA A 231 -21.95 2.73 8.46
CA ALA A 231 -22.21 2.27 9.81
C ALA A 231 -21.65 3.19 10.91
N LEU A 232 -20.69 4.06 10.59
CA LEU A 232 -20.10 4.99 11.55
C LEU A 232 -21.11 6.08 11.94
N SER A 233 -21.89 5.91 13.02
CA SER A 233 -22.99 6.82 13.35
C SER A 233 -22.55 8.05 14.14
N ALA A 234 -21.59 7.91 15.04
CA ALA A 234 -21.09 9.01 15.87
C ALA A 234 -19.59 8.86 16.17
N VAL A 235 -18.91 9.99 16.28
CA VAL A 235 -17.50 10.09 16.68
C VAL A 235 -17.40 11.24 17.66
N GLU A 236 -16.78 11.00 18.81
CA GLU A 236 -16.46 12.03 19.80
C GLU A 236 -15.01 11.86 20.22
N ALA A 237 -14.22 12.92 20.14
CA ALA A 237 -12.86 12.95 20.68
C ALA A 237 -12.81 13.92 21.86
N ARG A 238 -12.24 13.49 22.98
CA ARG A 238 -12.06 14.33 24.18
C ARG A 238 -10.62 14.23 24.65
N GLN A 239 -10.08 15.34 25.16
CA GLN A 239 -8.80 15.31 25.85
C GLN A 239 -8.94 14.48 27.13
N ALA A 240 -7.94 13.66 27.40
CA ALA A 240 -7.88 12.81 28.58
C ALA A 240 -6.48 12.87 29.19
N GLU A 241 -6.40 12.75 30.51
CA GLU A 241 -5.15 12.67 31.25
C GLU A 241 -5.07 11.31 31.95
N ARG A 242 -3.91 10.66 31.87
CA ARG A 242 -3.65 9.41 32.58
C ARG A 242 -2.26 9.42 33.19
N ILE A 243 -2.12 8.77 34.34
CA ILE A 243 -0.81 8.52 34.94
C ILE A 243 -0.27 7.23 34.32
N PHE A 244 0.90 7.32 33.69
CA PHE A 244 1.64 6.18 33.17
C PHE A 244 3.02 6.15 33.83
N ARG A 245 3.31 5.06 34.56
CA ARG A 245 4.57 4.90 35.31
C ARG A 245 4.92 6.09 36.23
N GLY A 246 3.91 6.72 36.84
CA GLY A 246 4.08 7.85 37.75
C GLY A 246 4.17 9.22 37.07
N THR A 247 4.15 9.29 35.73
CA THR A 247 4.16 10.54 34.98
C THR A 247 2.75 10.84 34.41
N PRO A 248 2.23 12.06 34.56
CA PRO A 248 1.01 12.45 33.87
C PRO A 248 1.25 12.55 32.36
N MET A 249 0.48 11.81 31.58
CA MET A 249 0.47 11.90 30.13
C MET A 249 -0.89 12.42 29.67
N ARG A 250 -0.86 13.34 28.72
CA ARG A 250 -2.04 13.83 28.02
C ARG A 250 -2.31 12.96 26.80
N GLY A 251 -3.57 12.84 26.43
CA GLY A 251 -3.97 12.03 25.29
C GLY A 251 -5.37 12.36 24.84
N ILE A 252 -5.84 11.58 23.87
CA ILE A 252 -7.16 11.74 23.28
C ILE A 252 -7.92 10.42 23.47
N ALA A 253 -9.05 10.51 24.15
CA ALA A 253 -10.02 9.43 24.25
C ALA A 253 -11.06 9.63 23.15
N THR A 254 -11.11 8.68 22.22
CA THR A 254 -12.06 8.66 21.11
C THR A 254 -13.15 7.66 21.39
N ARG A 255 -14.40 8.11 21.34
CA ARG A 255 -15.59 7.27 21.41
C ARG A 255 -16.24 7.21 20.04
N ILE A 256 -16.49 6.02 19.55
CA ILE A 256 -17.12 5.78 18.26
C ILE A 256 -18.36 4.93 18.46
N GLU A 257 -19.43 5.29 17.77
CA GLU A 257 -20.63 4.47 17.67
C GLU A 257 -20.71 3.85 16.27
N LEU A 258 -20.89 2.52 16.24
CA LEU A 258 -21.01 1.73 15.02
C LEU A 258 -22.37 1.04 14.98
N ASP A 259 -23.06 1.14 13.84
CA ASP A 259 -24.27 0.37 13.54
C ASP A 259 -23.90 -1.04 13.10
N GLU A 260 -24.27 -2.04 13.90
CA GLU A 260 -23.91 -3.44 13.68
C GLU A 260 -24.45 -3.98 12.34
N ALA A 261 -25.51 -3.38 11.78
CA ALA A 261 -26.09 -3.78 10.49
C ALA A 261 -25.16 -3.56 9.29
N GLY A 262 -24.14 -2.70 9.41
CA GLY A 262 -23.16 -2.48 8.34
C GLY A 262 -22.05 -3.53 8.27
N PHE A 263 -22.04 -4.49 9.19
CA PHE A 263 -21.02 -5.53 9.30
C PHE A 263 -21.66 -6.92 9.18
N ALA A 264 -20.90 -7.89 8.67
CA ALA A 264 -21.30 -9.29 8.55
C ALA A 264 -21.43 -9.98 9.92
N GLY A 265 -20.78 -9.45 10.95
CA GLY A 265 -20.88 -9.97 12.31
C GLY A 265 -19.95 -9.26 13.31
N PRO A 266 -20.00 -9.66 14.59
CA PRO A 266 -19.24 -9.00 15.66
C PRO A 266 -17.72 -9.10 15.46
N GLY A 267 -17.23 -10.19 14.87
CA GLY A 267 -15.80 -10.35 14.59
C GLY A 267 -15.28 -9.35 13.56
N GLU A 268 -16.06 -9.05 12.52
CA GLU A 268 -15.69 -8.06 11.50
C GLU A 268 -15.73 -6.64 12.08
N LEU A 269 -16.76 -6.32 12.87
CA LEU A 269 -16.85 -5.04 13.58
C LEU A 269 -15.65 -4.84 14.51
N TYR A 270 -15.30 -5.87 15.28
CA TYR A 270 -14.15 -5.83 16.19
C TYR A 270 -12.82 -5.66 15.45
N LEU A 271 -12.64 -6.35 14.32
CA LEU A 271 -11.46 -6.20 13.47
C LEU A 271 -11.37 -4.79 12.89
N PHE A 272 -12.48 -4.27 12.35
CA PHE A 272 -12.55 -2.90 11.82
C PHE A 272 -12.19 -1.87 12.90
N ALA A 273 -12.76 -2.00 14.10
CA ALA A 273 -12.45 -1.14 15.23
C ALA A 273 -10.98 -1.26 15.69
N THR A 274 -10.39 -2.46 15.62
CA THR A 274 -8.97 -2.67 15.96
C THR A 274 -8.04 -1.98 14.95
N VAL A 275 -8.36 -2.07 13.65
CA VAL A 275 -7.62 -1.34 12.61
C VAL A 275 -7.76 0.17 12.81
N LEU A 276 -8.95 0.62 13.19
CA LEU A 276 -9.22 2.03 13.46
C LEU A 276 -8.47 2.55 14.69
N GLU A 277 -8.29 1.72 15.72
CA GLU A 277 -7.46 2.05 16.88
C GLU A 277 -6.00 2.28 16.50
N GLU A 278 -5.41 1.37 15.70
CA GLU A 278 -4.05 1.53 15.19
C GLU A 278 -3.93 2.77 14.30
N PHE A 279 -4.92 3.01 13.44
CA PHE A 279 -4.98 4.20 12.58
C PHE A 279 -5.00 5.50 13.40
N LEU A 280 -5.85 5.59 14.43
CA LEU A 280 -5.94 6.78 15.27
C LEU A 280 -4.64 7.04 16.04
N ALA A 281 -3.92 6.00 16.44
CA ALA A 281 -2.63 6.14 17.13
C ALA A 281 -1.51 6.73 16.25
N LEU A 282 -1.65 6.71 14.91
CA LEU A 282 -0.72 7.39 14.00
C LEU A 282 -0.82 8.92 14.06
N TYR A 283 -1.94 9.46 14.56
CA TYR A 283 -2.20 10.90 14.67
C TYR A 283 -1.81 11.50 16.03
N VAL A 284 -1.18 10.70 16.89
CA VAL A 284 -0.77 11.13 18.23
C VAL A 284 0.75 11.21 18.30
N SER A 285 1.25 12.28 18.88
CA SER A 285 2.68 12.48 19.13
C SER A 285 3.24 11.43 20.09
N VAL A 286 4.55 11.17 20.04
CA VAL A 286 5.23 10.19 20.92
C VAL A 286 4.93 10.41 22.41
N ASN A 287 4.69 11.67 22.83
CA ASN A 287 4.46 12.03 24.23
C ASN A 287 2.98 12.07 24.63
N ALA A 288 2.09 11.55 23.79
CA ALA A 288 0.67 11.48 24.06
C ALA A 288 0.11 10.07 23.83
N PHE A 289 -1.07 9.79 24.40
CA PHE A 289 -1.75 8.51 24.19
C PHE A 289 -3.04 8.67 23.37
N SER A 290 -3.39 7.64 22.61
CA SER A 290 -4.73 7.45 22.04
C SER A 290 -5.45 6.33 22.78
N GLN A 291 -6.74 6.50 23.04
CA GLN A 291 -7.60 5.44 23.56
C GLN A 291 -8.88 5.38 22.73
N LEU A 292 -9.22 4.19 22.23
CA LEU A 292 -10.47 3.97 21.49
C LEU A 292 -11.48 3.20 22.34
N THR A 293 -12.72 3.70 22.38
CA THR A 293 -13.90 2.99 22.85
C THR A 293 -14.93 2.94 21.72
N VAL A 294 -15.36 1.74 21.33
CA VAL A 294 -16.42 1.54 20.34
C VAL A 294 -17.67 1.02 21.02
N ARG A 295 -18.83 1.59 20.70
CA ARG A 295 -20.15 1.14 21.15
C ARG A 295 -20.99 0.68 19.96
N GLY A 296 -21.57 -0.51 20.05
CA GLY A 296 -22.60 -0.99 19.13
C GLY A 296 -23.92 -0.24 19.35
N LYS A 297 -24.52 0.28 18.30
CA LYS A 297 -25.74 1.09 18.37
C LYS A 297 -26.97 0.27 18.77
N GLN A 298 -27.09 -0.96 18.27
CA GLN A 298 -28.26 -1.81 18.48
C GLN A 298 -28.16 -2.59 19.79
N LYS A 299 -27.03 -3.27 20.04
CA LYS A 299 -26.84 -4.13 21.22
C LYS A 299 -26.29 -3.38 22.43
N GLY A 300 -25.69 -2.20 22.22
CA GLY A 300 -25.05 -1.43 23.29
C GLY A 300 -23.73 -2.03 23.79
N GLU A 301 -23.25 -3.12 23.19
CA GLU A 301 -21.96 -3.74 23.51
C GLU A 301 -20.84 -2.72 23.35
N THR A 302 -19.93 -2.67 24.32
CA THR A 302 -18.85 -1.68 24.34
C THR A 302 -17.51 -2.39 24.35
N TYR A 303 -16.69 -2.08 23.34
CA TYR A 303 -15.34 -2.57 23.18
C TYR A 303 -14.37 -1.44 23.52
N THR A 304 -13.41 -1.70 24.40
CA THR A 304 -12.39 -0.70 24.80
C THR A 304 -11.01 -1.28 24.59
N TRP A 305 -10.20 -0.56 23.82
CA TRP A 305 -8.80 -0.90 23.59
C TRP A 305 -7.92 -0.24 24.65
N PRO A 306 -6.80 -0.90 25.03
CA PRO A 306 -5.85 -0.30 25.96
C PRO A 306 -5.25 0.99 25.37
N PRO A 307 -4.87 1.98 26.20
CA PRO A 307 -4.22 3.19 25.72
C PRO A 307 -2.92 2.86 24.97
N ARG A 308 -2.75 3.47 23.80
CA ARG A 308 -1.56 3.32 22.96
C ARG A 308 -0.78 4.62 22.91
N VAL A 309 0.52 4.53 23.13
CA VAL A 309 1.43 5.67 22.97
C VAL A 309 1.55 6.02 21.49
N GLY A 310 1.49 7.30 21.16
CA GLY A 310 1.59 7.78 19.79
C GLY A 310 2.89 7.37 19.10
N ARG A 311 2.83 7.19 17.79
CA ARG A 311 3.99 6.80 16.96
C ARG A 311 4.56 7.93 16.12
N GLN A 312 3.96 9.12 16.18
CA GLN A 312 4.42 10.25 15.40
C GLN A 312 5.67 10.85 16.04
N VAL A 313 6.83 10.60 15.43
CA VAL A 313 8.10 11.25 15.77
C VAL A 313 7.92 12.76 15.65
N ILE A 314 8.28 13.50 16.69
CA ILE A 314 8.30 14.96 16.66
C ILE A 314 9.45 15.34 15.72
N LEU A 315 9.12 15.87 14.54
CA LEU A 315 10.08 16.45 13.59
C LEU A 315 10.48 17.86 14.04
#